data_AF-A0A1X0IMD0-F1
#
_entry.id   AF-A0A1X0IMD0-F1
#
_cell.length_a   1.000
_cell.length_b   1.000
_cell.length_c   1.000
_cell.angle_alpha   90.00
_cell.angle_beta   90.00
_cell.angle_gamma   90.00
#
_symmetry.space_group_name_H-M   'P 1'
#
loop_
_entity.id
_entity.type
_entity.pdbx_description
1 polymer ?
#
loop_
_entity_poly.entity_id
_entity_poly.type
_entity_poly.pdbx_seq_one_letter_code
_entity_poly.pdbx_strand_id
1 'polypeptide(L)'
;MSERSESLDRTNIHRIWRAVLIVIALGVATACYFAPILLATIGAVLLGVLCVRLIYRGRDHYIPNLYARDIRVYDDEYQEFITRSLPELRSRRIQGHPLLWEASQLPASSPENSDELLLDLGVWIGWSTRLTSQASGRPVYGFDTFEGLVEDWQIEDQFLIKQGTFSLSDPLAKRFMQDTGVTVHDGVPDALGRQVQFVKGSTYDTLALFLAERPGTPIRLFHMDLDTYESCLHGLETCKHHFTEGSILVFDEYLVTNGEMRAFFDFQNKYGLEWKYRAWGLEIGEMNAEMVTSPAKRVMYYLAAVTMHLLDGRYLWKIFTKRFWRFWLGAPIGDIAFMIGAAGLRKSVSLEITGLGTLAR
;
A
#
# COMPACT_ATOMS: atom_id res chain seq x y z
N MET A 1 -71.63 -37.68 34.93
CA MET A 1 -70.69 -36.55 35.05
C MET A 1 -69.45 -37.05 35.77
N SER A 2 -68.37 -37.28 35.03
CA SER A 2 -67.07 -37.68 35.57
C SER A 2 -66.07 -36.61 35.17
N GLU A 3 -65.82 -35.66 36.07
CA GLU A 3 -64.68 -34.75 35.97
C GLU A 3 -63.39 -35.58 36.12
N ARG A 4 -62.65 -35.75 35.03
CA ARG A 4 -61.23 -36.12 35.10
C ARG A 4 -60.47 -34.83 35.38
N SER A 5 -60.02 -34.67 36.63
CA SER A 5 -59.15 -33.57 37.03
C SER A 5 -57.81 -33.65 36.32
N GLU A 6 -57.40 -32.52 35.76
CA GLU A 6 -56.04 -32.21 35.31
C GLU A 6 -55.00 -32.58 36.38
N SER A 7 -54.10 -33.49 36.04
CA SER A 7 -52.71 -33.38 36.49
C SER A 7 -51.82 -33.46 35.25
N LEU A 8 -51.83 -32.37 34.49
CA LEU A 8 -50.82 -32.09 33.47
C LEU A 8 -49.48 -31.90 34.22
N ASP A 9 -48.83 -33.03 34.47
CA ASP A 9 -47.56 -33.20 35.12
C ASP A 9 -46.51 -32.27 34.47
N ARG A 10 -46.22 -31.13 35.12
CA ARG A 10 -45.23 -30.10 34.74
C ARG A 10 -43.77 -30.59 34.82
N THR A 11 -43.56 -31.90 34.76
CA THR A 11 -42.33 -32.57 35.20
C THR A 11 -41.40 -32.91 34.03
N ASN A 12 -41.92 -32.98 32.81
CA ASN A 12 -41.10 -33.22 31.60
C ASN A 12 -40.23 -32.02 31.22
N ILE A 13 -40.75 -30.78 31.32
CA ILE A 13 -39.96 -29.57 31.04
C ILE A 13 -38.78 -29.45 32.02
N HIS A 14 -39.01 -29.69 33.31
CA HIS A 14 -37.94 -29.69 34.32
C HIS A 14 -36.89 -30.79 34.09
N ARG A 15 -37.30 -31.97 33.63
CA ARG A 15 -36.35 -33.06 33.27
C ARG A 15 -35.53 -32.72 32.04
N ILE A 16 -36.14 -32.14 31.01
CA ILE A 16 -35.45 -31.68 29.80
C ILE A 16 -34.45 -30.58 30.15
N TRP A 17 -34.85 -29.58 30.94
CA TRP A 17 -33.94 -28.53 31.41
C TRP A 17 -32.78 -29.07 32.25
N ARG A 18 -33.02 -30.04 33.14
CA ARG A 18 -31.94 -30.70 33.88
C ARG A 18 -30.99 -31.47 32.97
N ALA A 19 -31.50 -32.18 31.97
CA ALA A 19 -30.66 -32.87 30.99
C ALA A 19 -29.80 -31.89 30.17
N VAL A 20 -30.37 -30.77 29.72
CA VAL A 20 -29.64 -29.70 29.03
C VAL A 20 -28.55 -29.11 29.93
N LEU A 21 -28.85 -28.82 31.20
CA LEU A 21 -27.86 -28.30 32.15
C LEU A 21 -26.72 -29.31 32.41
N ILE A 22 -27.02 -30.61 32.48
CA ILE A 22 -26.02 -31.66 32.62
C ILE A 22 -25.12 -31.73 31.39
N VAL A 23 -25.69 -31.66 30.18
CA VAL A 23 -24.92 -31.64 28.92
C VAL A 23 -24.03 -30.40 28.84
N ILE A 24 -24.53 -29.22 29.21
CA ILE A 24 -23.73 -28.00 29.27
C ILE A 24 -22.61 -28.15 30.31
N ALA A 25 -22.91 -28.65 31.50
CA ALA A 25 -21.92 -28.86 32.56
C ALA A 25 -20.82 -29.86 32.14
N LEU A 26 -21.18 -30.95 31.47
CA LEU A 26 -20.23 -31.92 30.91
C LEU A 26 -19.39 -31.29 29.78
N GLY A 27 -20.00 -30.47 28.92
CA GLY A 27 -19.30 -29.73 27.88
C GLY A 27 -18.28 -28.75 28.46
N VAL A 28 -18.66 -27.98 29.48
CA VAL A 28 -17.77 -27.06 30.20
C VAL A 28 -16.66 -27.82 30.93
N ALA A 29 -16.98 -28.90 31.64
CA ALA A 29 -15.98 -29.72 32.34
C ALA A 29 -14.96 -30.34 31.36
N THR A 30 -15.43 -30.80 30.20
CA THR A 30 -14.57 -31.33 29.12
C THR A 30 -13.67 -30.23 28.57
N ALA A 31 -14.22 -29.04 28.27
CA ALA A 31 -13.42 -27.90 27.82
C ALA A 31 -12.37 -27.48 28.86
N CYS A 32 -12.74 -27.43 30.14
CA CYS A 32 -11.81 -27.12 31.24
C CYS A 32 -10.74 -28.20 31.44
N TYR A 33 -11.04 -29.47 31.17
CA TYR A 33 -10.06 -30.56 31.24
C TYR A 33 -9.03 -30.50 30.11
N PHE A 34 -9.46 -30.18 28.90
CA PHE A 34 -8.56 -30.08 27.74
C PHE A 34 -7.84 -28.72 27.66
N ALA A 35 -8.35 -27.67 28.30
CA ALA A 35 -7.73 -26.35 28.27
C ALA A 35 -6.27 -26.33 28.79
N PRO A 36 -5.92 -26.97 29.93
CA PRO A 36 -4.53 -27.07 30.37
C PRO A 36 -3.61 -27.79 29.38
N ILE A 37 -4.10 -28.87 28.75
CA ILE A 37 -3.32 -29.63 27.76
C ILE A 37 -3.08 -28.77 26.51
N LEU A 38 -4.13 -28.08 26.04
CA LEU A 38 -4.03 -27.16 24.92
C LEU A 38 -3.06 -26.01 25.22
N LEU A 39 -3.16 -25.40 26.40
CA LEU A 39 -2.26 -24.34 26.84
C LEU A 39 -0.80 -24.82 26.95
N ALA A 40 -0.56 -26.00 27.52
CA ALA A 40 0.76 -26.59 27.60
C ALA A 40 1.34 -26.89 26.20
N THR A 41 0.51 -27.37 25.28
CA THR A 41 0.89 -27.62 23.88
C THR A 41 1.26 -26.32 23.18
N ILE A 42 0.43 -25.27 23.30
CA ILE A 42 0.73 -23.93 22.77
C ILE A 42 2.03 -23.39 23.39
N GLY A 43 2.21 -23.53 24.70
CA GLY A 43 3.42 -23.11 25.40
C GLY A 43 4.69 -23.81 24.89
N ALA A 44 4.63 -25.12 24.69
CA ALA A 44 5.74 -25.90 24.12
C ALA A 44 6.07 -25.46 22.68
N VAL A 45 5.06 -25.22 21.85
CA VAL A 45 5.24 -24.70 20.49
C VAL A 45 5.88 -23.32 20.49
N LEU A 46 5.36 -22.39 21.32
CA LEU A 46 5.92 -21.04 21.45
C LEU A 46 7.37 -21.06 21.94
N LEU A 47 7.68 -21.91 22.92
CA LEU A 47 9.04 -22.08 23.43
C LEU A 47 9.96 -22.64 22.32
N GLY A 48 9.49 -23.63 21.55
CA GLY A 48 10.22 -24.16 20.41
C GLY A 48 10.52 -23.09 19.36
N VAL A 49 9.51 -22.29 18.98
CA VAL A 49 9.68 -21.15 18.06
C VAL A 49 10.68 -20.14 18.62
N LEU A 50 10.63 -19.83 19.92
CA LEU A 50 11.57 -18.92 20.57
C LEU A 50 13.01 -19.46 20.52
N CYS A 51 13.22 -20.74 20.83
CA CYS A 51 14.52 -21.39 20.77
C CYS A 51 15.09 -21.38 19.33
N VAL A 52 14.27 -21.73 18.33
CA VAL A 52 14.69 -21.68 16.92
C VAL A 52 15.04 -20.25 16.52
N ARG A 53 14.26 -19.26 16.96
CA ARG A 53 14.52 -17.85 16.71
C ARG A 53 15.82 -17.37 17.34
N LEU A 54 16.18 -17.82 18.55
CA LEU A 54 17.47 -17.50 19.15
C LEU A 54 18.66 -18.02 18.31
N ILE A 55 18.49 -19.18 17.67
CA ILE A 55 19.52 -19.78 16.80
C ILE A 55 19.56 -19.11 15.41
N TYR A 56 18.40 -18.72 14.88
CA TYR A 56 18.25 -18.22 13.51
C TYR A 56 18.27 -16.68 13.40
N ARG A 57 18.44 -15.97 14.52
CA ARG A 57 18.46 -14.50 14.59
C ARG A 57 19.54 -13.90 13.69
N GLY A 58 19.20 -12.81 12.98
CA GLY A 58 20.14 -12.07 12.13
C GLY A 58 20.41 -12.73 10.78
N ARG A 59 19.52 -13.63 10.35
CA ARG A 59 19.48 -14.20 8.99
C ARG A 59 18.27 -13.70 8.21
N ASP A 60 17.87 -12.46 8.51
CA ASP A 60 16.78 -11.77 7.86
C ASP A 60 17.23 -11.26 6.51
N HIS A 61 16.80 -11.97 5.47
CA HIS A 61 17.05 -11.60 4.08
C HIS A 61 15.74 -11.23 3.38
N TYR A 62 14.67 -10.93 4.12
CA TYR A 62 13.36 -10.66 3.56
C TYR A 62 12.87 -9.35 4.11
N ILE A 63 12.35 -8.51 3.21
CA ILE A 63 11.70 -7.29 3.63
C ILE A 63 10.35 -7.64 4.23
N PRO A 64 9.97 -6.97 5.35
CA PRO A 64 8.69 -7.11 6.00
C PRO A 64 7.55 -7.18 4.99
N ASN A 65 7.31 -6.08 4.28
CA ASN A 65 6.13 -5.97 3.44
C ASN A 65 6.18 -6.99 2.28
N LEU A 66 5.05 -7.61 1.97
CA LEU A 66 4.88 -8.62 0.91
C LEU A 66 5.63 -9.97 1.07
N TYR A 67 6.43 -10.21 2.12
CA TYR A 67 7.44 -11.29 2.12
C TYR A 67 8.36 -11.14 0.90
N ALA A 68 8.70 -9.88 0.62
CA ALA A 68 9.46 -9.45 -0.53
C ALA A 68 10.77 -10.24 -0.59
N ARG A 69 11.10 -10.58 -1.83
CA ARG A 69 12.15 -11.47 -2.31
C ARG A 69 13.40 -11.50 -1.43
N ASP A 70 14.08 -12.66 -1.44
CA ASP A 70 15.34 -12.81 -0.71
C ASP A 70 16.35 -11.75 -1.19
N ILE A 71 16.65 -10.74 -0.37
CA ILE A 71 17.38 -9.54 -0.78
C ILE A 71 18.81 -9.84 -1.24
N ARG A 72 19.34 -11.03 -0.94
CA ARG A 72 20.64 -11.52 -1.44
C ARG A 72 20.69 -11.71 -2.95
N VAL A 73 19.56 -11.59 -3.65
CA VAL A 73 19.55 -11.51 -5.11
C VAL A 73 20.14 -10.19 -5.63
N TYR A 74 20.21 -9.17 -4.77
CA TYR A 74 20.72 -7.84 -5.09
C TYR A 74 22.18 -7.70 -4.69
N ASP A 75 22.85 -6.68 -5.24
CA ASP A 75 24.18 -6.26 -4.82
C ASP A 75 24.21 -5.79 -3.35
N ASP A 76 25.41 -5.76 -2.76
CA ASP A 76 25.61 -5.46 -1.34
C ASP A 76 25.18 -4.02 -1.00
N GLU A 77 25.38 -3.06 -1.92
CA GLU A 77 25.01 -1.66 -1.72
C GLU A 77 23.50 -1.49 -1.59
N TYR A 78 22.71 -2.15 -2.46
CA TYR A 78 21.26 -2.08 -2.39
C TYR A 78 20.69 -2.85 -1.20
N GLN A 79 21.32 -3.98 -0.82
CA GLN A 79 20.97 -4.69 0.40
C GLN A 79 21.16 -3.81 1.65
N GLU A 80 22.27 -3.07 1.74
CA GLU A 80 22.51 -2.13 2.83
C GLU A 80 21.49 -0.99 2.82
N PHE A 81 21.17 -0.45 1.64
CA PHE A 81 20.13 0.57 1.47
C PHE A 81 18.79 0.10 2.05
N ILE A 82 18.29 -1.06 1.61
CA ILE A 82 17.06 -1.69 2.11
C ILE A 82 17.09 -1.81 3.63
N THR A 83 18.19 -2.35 4.16
CA THR A 83 18.33 -2.66 5.59
C THR A 83 18.28 -1.38 6.44
N ARG A 84 18.84 -0.28 5.93
CA ARG A 84 18.82 1.03 6.59
C ARG A 84 17.47 1.74 6.45
N SER A 85 16.80 1.61 5.30
CA SER A 85 15.53 2.27 5.04
C SER A 85 14.42 1.87 6.01
N LEU A 86 14.31 0.57 6.33
CA LEU A 86 13.20 0.05 7.14
C LEU A 86 13.13 0.64 8.57
N PRO A 87 14.23 0.69 9.36
CA PRO A 87 14.23 1.36 10.66
C PRO A 87 13.87 2.85 10.58
N GLU A 88 14.39 3.57 9.59
CA GLU A 88 14.12 5.00 9.42
C GLU A 88 12.64 5.25 9.12
N LEU A 89 12.07 4.49 8.18
CA LEU A 89 10.66 4.56 7.83
C LEU A 89 9.77 4.34 9.05
N ARG A 90 10.03 3.33 9.89
CA ARG A 90 9.21 3.06 11.10
C ARG A 90 8.95 4.28 11.97
N SER A 91 9.95 5.16 12.11
CA SER A 91 9.85 6.37 12.92
C SER A 91 8.99 7.47 12.30
N ARG A 92 8.61 7.33 11.03
CA ARG A 92 7.90 8.32 10.20
C ARG A 92 6.46 7.92 9.88
N ARG A 93 5.85 7.02 10.66
CA ARG A 93 4.50 6.51 10.38
C ARG A 93 3.46 7.62 10.53
N ILE A 94 2.61 7.76 9.52
CA ILE A 94 1.36 8.53 9.61
C ILE A 94 0.15 7.60 9.54
N GLN A 95 -1.03 8.11 9.91
CA GLN A 95 -2.27 7.34 9.84
C GLN A 95 -2.90 7.35 8.44
N GLY A 96 -2.66 8.40 7.64
CA GLY A 96 -3.29 8.59 6.33
C GLY A 96 -2.38 8.30 5.14
N HIS A 97 -2.72 8.92 4.01
CA HIS A 97 -2.02 8.78 2.73
C HIS A 97 -0.88 9.81 2.62
N PRO A 98 0.38 9.39 2.44
CA PRO A 98 1.53 10.29 2.34
C PRO A 98 1.37 11.36 1.27
N LEU A 99 0.83 11.03 0.09
CA LEU A 99 0.59 12.00 -0.98
C LEU A 99 -0.26 13.18 -0.52
N LEU A 100 -1.43 12.90 0.07
CA LEU A 100 -2.32 13.96 0.54
C LEU A 100 -1.77 14.69 1.76
N TRP A 101 -1.06 13.97 2.63
CA TRP A 101 -0.40 14.57 3.79
C TRP A 101 0.66 15.60 3.37
N GLU A 102 1.50 15.27 2.39
CA GLU A 102 2.49 16.21 1.85
C GLU A 102 1.82 17.34 1.07
N ALA A 103 0.84 17.02 0.21
CA ALA A 103 0.10 18.03 -0.56
C ALA A 103 -0.56 19.08 0.35
N SER A 104 -1.15 18.66 1.47
CA SER A 104 -1.80 19.56 2.45
C SER A 104 -0.83 20.42 3.26
N GLN A 105 0.45 20.07 3.27
CA GLN A 105 1.50 20.81 3.98
C GLN A 105 2.28 21.75 3.06
N LEU A 106 2.02 21.74 1.75
CA LEU A 106 2.62 22.69 0.85
C LEU A 106 2.22 24.12 1.24
N PRO A 107 3.15 25.08 1.16
CA PRO A 107 2.81 26.48 1.35
C PRO A 107 1.70 26.89 0.39
N ALA A 108 0.85 27.80 0.86
CA ALA A 108 -0.17 28.41 0.00
C ALA A 108 0.50 29.02 -1.25
N SER A 109 -0.22 28.95 -2.37
CA SER A 109 0.23 29.55 -3.62
C SER A 109 0.46 31.06 -3.43
N SER A 110 1.60 31.52 -3.90
CA SER A 110 2.10 32.89 -3.83
C SER A 110 2.79 33.21 -5.16
N PRO A 111 3.00 34.49 -5.51
CA PRO A 111 3.70 34.84 -6.76
C PRO A 111 5.08 34.19 -6.91
N GLU A 112 5.76 33.87 -5.80
CA GLU A 112 7.10 33.29 -5.77
C GLU A 112 7.14 31.78 -6.02
N ASN A 113 6.02 31.08 -5.84
CA ASN A 113 5.92 29.62 -5.98
C ASN A 113 4.72 29.17 -6.83
N SER A 114 4.05 30.12 -7.49
CA SER A 114 2.82 29.84 -8.26
C SER A 114 3.08 29.00 -9.52
N ASP A 115 4.32 28.96 -9.99
CA ASP A 115 4.76 28.21 -11.15
C ASP A 115 5.26 26.80 -10.80
N GLU A 116 5.64 26.49 -9.55
CA GLU A 116 6.17 25.16 -9.23
C GLU A 116 5.14 24.06 -9.54
N LEU A 117 5.65 22.95 -10.08
CA LEU A 117 4.86 21.85 -10.60
C LEU A 117 4.52 20.84 -9.52
N LEU A 118 3.27 20.38 -9.53
CA LEU A 118 2.81 19.19 -8.82
C LEU A 118 2.49 18.14 -9.90
N LEU A 119 3.29 17.09 -9.95
CA LEU A 119 3.17 16.03 -10.96
C LEU A 119 2.65 14.75 -10.31
N ASP A 120 1.74 14.07 -11.01
CA ASP A 120 1.17 12.78 -10.64
C ASP A 120 1.33 11.81 -11.81
N LEU A 121 2.23 10.83 -11.67
CA LEU A 121 2.60 9.91 -12.74
C LEU A 121 1.99 8.53 -12.48
N GLY A 122 1.05 8.12 -13.35
CA GLY A 122 0.17 6.97 -13.11
C GLY A 122 -1.02 7.42 -12.26
N VAL A 123 -2.18 7.57 -12.88
CA VAL A 123 -3.36 8.21 -12.25
C VAL A 123 -4.61 7.36 -12.31
N TRP A 124 -4.67 6.38 -13.22
CA TRP A 124 -5.83 5.54 -13.48
C TRP A 124 -7.11 6.38 -13.74
N ILE A 125 -8.12 6.31 -12.86
CA ILE A 125 -9.34 7.12 -12.97
C ILE A 125 -9.15 8.56 -12.48
N GLY A 126 -7.96 8.92 -11.96
CA GLY A 126 -7.49 10.26 -11.66
C GLY A 126 -7.77 10.78 -10.25
N TRP A 127 -8.20 9.94 -9.31
CA TRP A 127 -8.57 10.42 -7.96
C TRP A 127 -7.37 10.90 -7.16
N SER A 128 -6.20 10.29 -7.32
CA SER A 128 -4.92 10.79 -6.78
C SER A 128 -4.69 12.25 -7.16
N THR A 129 -4.80 12.57 -8.46
CA THR A 129 -4.56 13.91 -9.02
C THR A 129 -5.56 14.93 -8.48
N ARG A 130 -6.85 14.57 -8.48
CA ARG A 130 -7.94 15.45 -8.02
C ARG A 130 -7.84 15.73 -6.53
N LEU A 131 -7.56 14.72 -5.71
CA LEU A 131 -7.43 14.87 -4.27
C LEU A 131 -6.17 15.63 -3.91
N THR A 132 -5.07 15.44 -4.65
CA THR A 132 -3.84 16.23 -4.49
C THR A 132 -4.08 17.71 -4.79
N SER A 133 -4.82 18.02 -5.87
CA SER A 133 -5.21 19.40 -6.19
C SER A 133 -6.10 20.00 -5.10
N GLN A 134 -7.05 19.23 -4.59
CA GLN A 134 -7.93 19.66 -3.51
C GLN A 134 -7.17 19.90 -2.20
N ALA A 135 -6.22 19.03 -1.85
CA ALA A 135 -5.43 19.12 -0.62
C ALA A 135 -4.43 20.28 -0.64
N SER A 136 -3.77 20.50 -1.78
CA SER A 136 -2.77 21.57 -1.95
C SER A 136 -3.37 22.93 -2.32
N GLY A 137 -4.60 22.95 -2.89
CA GLY A 137 -5.19 24.15 -3.48
C GLY A 137 -4.49 24.62 -4.77
N ARG A 138 -3.62 23.79 -5.35
CA ARG A 138 -2.77 24.12 -6.52
C ARG A 138 -3.15 23.30 -7.76
N PRO A 139 -2.76 23.76 -8.96
CA PRO A 139 -2.82 22.96 -10.18
C PRO A 139 -1.99 21.68 -10.05
N VAL A 140 -2.54 20.55 -10.49
CA VAL A 140 -1.83 19.26 -10.54
C VAL A 140 -1.91 18.67 -11.95
N TYR A 141 -0.78 18.17 -12.44
CA TYR A 141 -0.67 17.57 -13.77
C TYR A 141 -0.58 16.04 -13.65
N GLY A 142 -1.60 15.35 -14.12
CA GLY A 142 -1.70 13.88 -14.07
C GLY A 142 -1.32 13.25 -15.40
N PHE A 143 -0.36 12.33 -15.43
CA PHE A 143 0.14 11.66 -16.63
C PHE A 143 -0.26 10.19 -16.63
N ASP A 144 -0.94 9.75 -17.69
CA ASP A 144 -1.36 8.36 -17.82
C ASP A 144 -1.66 8.02 -19.29
N THR A 145 -1.48 6.75 -19.65
CA THR A 145 -1.92 6.24 -20.96
C THR A 145 -3.44 6.21 -21.06
N PHE A 146 -4.12 6.01 -19.91
CA PHE A 146 -5.52 5.61 -19.76
C PHE A 146 -5.88 4.27 -20.42
N GLU A 147 -4.86 3.57 -20.93
CA GLU A 147 -4.92 2.30 -21.63
C GLU A 147 -4.31 1.16 -20.80
N GLY A 148 -3.83 1.47 -19.60
CA GLY A 148 -3.24 0.53 -18.65
C GLY A 148 -1.71 0.54 -18.69
N LEU A 149 -1.11 -0.46 -18.04
CA LEU A 149 0.34 -0.60 -17.95
C LEU A 149 0.99 -0.63 -19.33
N VAL A 150 2.10 0.08 -19.47
CA VAL A 150 2.91 0.12 -20.70
C VAL A 150 3.75 -1.15 -20.90
N GLU A 151 4.01 -1.89 -19.83
CA GLU A 151 4.80 -3.11 -19.81
C GLU A 151 4.32 -4.09 -18.73
N ASP A 152 4.85 -5.31 -18.75
CA ASP A 152 4.52 -6.34 -17.76
C ASP A 152 5.10 -5.97 -16.38
N TRP A 153 4.25 -5.89 -15.37
CA TRP A 153 4.68 -5.59 -14.00
C TRP A 153 4.92 -6.87 -13.20
N GLN A 154 6.19 -7.22 -13.05
CA GLN A 154 6.64 -8.33 -12.21
C GLN A 154 6.78 -7.84 -10.76
N ILE A 155 5.80 -8.14 -9.93
CA ILE A 155 5.86 -7.84 -8.48
C ILE A 155 6.67 -8.93 -7.81
N GLU A 156 7.90 -8.56 -7.43
CA GLU A 156 8.86 -9.47 -6.82
C GLU A 156 8.99 -10.76 -7.66
N ASP A 157 8.95 -11.92 -7.03
CA ASP A 157 8.88 -13.24 -7.67
C ASP A 157 7.52 -13.92 -7.43
N GLN A 158 6.48 -13.13 -7.14
CA GLN A 158 5.16 -13.63 -6.72
C GLN A 158 4.10 -13.47 -7.81
N PHE A 159 4.04 -12.32 -8.47
CA PHE A 159 2.97 -11.99 -9.40
C PHE A 159 3.50 -11.33 -10.66
N LEU A 160 2.80 -11.58 -11.76
CA LEU A 160 3.00 -10.91 -13.02
C LEU A 160 1.67 -10.29 -13.43
N ILE A 161 1.59 -8.96 -13.38
CA ILE A 161 0.46 -8.21 -13.90
C ILE A 161 0.78 -7.84 -15.33
N LYS A 162 -0.13 -8.16 -16.25
CA LYS A 162 0.11 -8.03 -17.68
C LYS A 162 -0.04 -6.59 -18.16
N GLN A 163 0.76 -6.24 -19.16
CA GLN A 163 0.59 -5.02 -19.94
C GLN A 163 -0.88 -4.79 -20.31
N GLY A 164 -1.33 -3.53 -20.26
CA GLY A 164 -2.72 -3.12 -20.52
C GLY A 164 -3.69 -3.36 -19.36
N THR A 165 -3.28 -4.02 -18.28
CA THR A 165 -4.07 -4.05 -17.02
C THR A 165 -4.21 -2.63 -16.48
N PHE A 166 -5.34 -2.35 -15.82
CA PHE A 166 -5.72 -1.02 -15.31
C PHE A 166 -6.14 -0.04 -16.40
N SER A 167 -6.51 -0.53 -17.59
CA SER A 167 -7.12 0.28 -18.62
C SER A 167 -8.44 0.90 -18.14
N LEU A 168 -8.77 2.12 -18.59
CA LEU A 168 -10.11 2.69 -18.36
C LEU A 168 -11.21 1.85 -19.03
N SER A 169 -10.84 1.02 -20.00
CA SER A 169 -11.76 0.08 -20.65
C SER A 169 -12.07 -1.16 -19.80
N ASP A 170 -11.29 -1.41 -18.75
CA ASP A 170 -11.46 -2.58 -17.87
C ASP A 170 -12.81 -2.54 -17.14
N PRO A 171 -13.44 -3.71 -16.90
CA PRO A 171 -14.71 -3.78 -16.17
C PRO A 171 -14.65 -3.11 -14.79
N LEU A 172 -13.52 -3.27 -14.08
CA LEU A 172 -13.32 -2.67 -12.76
C LEU A 172 -13.25 -1.15 -12.86
N ALA A 173 -12.48 -0.60 -13.80
CA ALA A 173 -12.36 0.83 -14.03
C ALA A 173 -13.72 1.45 -14.39
N LYS A 174 -14.45 0.83 -15.34
CA LYS A 174 -15.81 1.26 -15.72
C LYS A 174 -16.74 1.30 -14.51
N ARG A 175 -16.64 0.29 -13.64
CA ARG A 175 -17.48 0.23 -12.44
C ARG A 175 -17.13 1.32 -11.44
N PHE A 176 -15.84 1.54 -11.16
CA PHE A 176 -15.40 2.63 -10.28
C PHE A 176 -15.77 4.00 -10.84
N MET A 177 -15.61 4.25 -12.14
CA MET A 177 -16.01 5.51 -12.77
C MET A 177 -17.51 5.78 -12.57
N GLN A 178 -18.36 4.78 -12.83
CA GLN A 178 -19.81 4.89 -12.58
C GLN A 178 -20.13 5.17 -11.11
N ASP A 179 -19.46 4.48 -10.19
CA ASP A 179 -19.76 4.57 -8.76
C ASP A 179 -19.17 5.84 -8.09
N THR A 180 -18.13 6.43 -8.68
CA THR A 180 -17.46 7.65 -8.20
C THR A 180 -17.89 8.93 -8.94
N GLY A 181 -18.64 8.79 -10.03
CA GLY A 181 -19.13 9.92 -10.83
C GLY A 181 -18.08 10.49 -11.80
N VAL A 182 -16.97 9.78 -12.02
CA VAL A 182 -15.97 10.16 -13.02
C VAL A 182 -16.53 9.89 -14.42
N THR A 183 -16.60 10.94 -15.23
CA THR A 183 -16.87 10.84 -16.67
C THR A 183 -15.56 10.93 -17.45
N VAL A 184 -15.58 10.46 -18.70
CA VAL A 184 -14.41 10.46 -19.59
C VAL A 184 -14.79 11.20 -20.87
N HIS A 185 -13.94 12.14 -21.28
CA HIS A 185 -14.07 12.92 -22.51
C HIS A 185 -12.80 12.73 -23.34
N ASP A 186 -12.93 12.30 -24.60
CA ASP A 186 -11.82 11.99 -25.50
C ASP A 186 -10.76 11.02 -24.93
N GLY A 187 -11.23 10.08 -24.09
CA GLY A 187 -10.37 9.10 -23.43
C GLY A 187 -9.58 9.64 -22.23
N VAL A 188 -9.95 10.82 -21.72
CA VAL A 188 -9.36 11.46 -20.54
C VAL A 188 -10.42 11.65 -19.45
N PRO A 189 -10.13 11.32 -18.18
CA PRO A 189 -11.05 11.56 -17.06
C PRO A 189 -11.36 13.05 -16.83
N ASP A 190 -12.60 13.37 -16.46
CA ASP A 190 -13.04 14.74 -16.17
C ASP A 190 -12.38 15.31 -14.91
N ALA A 191 -12.08 16.60 -14.87
CA ALA A 191 -11.47 17.28 -13.72
C ALA A 191 -12.39 17.35 -12.47
N LEU A 192 -13.70 17.19 -12.66
CA LEU A 192 -14.75 17.32 -11.65
C LEU A 192 -14.66 18.64 -10.87
N GLY A 193 -14.32 19.73 -11.56
CA GLY A 193 -14.20 21.07 -10.97
C GLY A 193 -12.93 21.31 -10.14
N ARG A 194 -11.93 20.42 -10.18
CA ARG A 194 -10.61 20.64 -9.57
C ARG A 194 -9.65 21.29 -10.55
N GLN A 195 -8.58 21.89 -10.03
CA GLN A 195 -7.48 22.43 -10.83
C GLN A 195 -6.56 21.29 -11.28
N VAL A 196 -7.04 20.43 -12.17
CA VAL A 196 -6.26 19.32 -12.71
C VAL A 196 -6.17 19.40 -14.22
N GLN A 197 -5.00 19.03 -14.74
CA GLN A 197 -4.81 18.81 -16.16
C GLN A 197 -4.26 17.40 -16.35
N PHE A 198 -5.02 16.57 -17.06
CA PHE A 198 -4.58 15.24 -17.44
C PHE A 198 -3.86 15.28 -18.78
N VAL A 199 -2.68 14.68 -18.84
CA VAL A 199 -1.85 14.53 -20.03
C VAL A 199 -1.97 13.07 -20.46
N LYS A 200 -2.69 12.84 -21.56
CA LYS A 200 -2.90 11.49 -22.12
C LYS A 200 -1.68 11.05 -22.92
N GLY A 201 -1.17 9.87 -22.60
CA GLY A 201 -0.10 9.18 -23.29
C GLY A 201 0.91 8.60 -22.33
N SER A 202 1.83 7.80 -22.88
CA SER A 202 2.93 7.23 -22.12
C SER A 202 3.85 8.32 -21.58
N THR A 203 4.38 8.16 -20.37
CA THR A 203 5.37 9.10 -19.79
C THR A 203 6.66 9.13 -20.62
N TYR A 204 6.95 8.07 -21.38
CA TYR A 204 8.02 8.02 -22.38
C TYR A 204 7.86 9.07 -23.49
N ASP A 205 6.63 9.35 -23.90
CA ASP A 205 6.34 10.25 -25.02
C ASP A 205 5.95 11.66 -24.56
N THR A 206 5.35 11.77 -23.38
CA THR A 206 4.63 12.99 -22.96
C THR A 206 5.41 13.85 -21.97
N LEU A 207 6.15 13.24 -21.04
CA LEU A 207 6.72 13.94 -19.89
C LEU A 207 7.82 14.92 -20.32
N ALA A 208 8.72 14.50 -21.22
CA ALA A 208 9.80 15.34 -21.72
C ALA A 208 9.26 16.57 -22.50
N LEU A 209 8.23 16.38 -23.32
CA LEU A 209 7.60 17.47 -24.07
C LEU A 209 6.93 18.47 -23.13
N PHE A 210 6.21 17.98 -22.12
CA PHE A 210 5.55 18.83 -21.12
C PHE A 210 6.55 19.71 -20.35
N LEU A 211 7.70 19.14 -19.95
CA LEU A 211 8.75 19.85 -19.23
C LEU A 211 9.52 20.82 -20.13
N ALA A 212 9.71 20.51 -21.42
CA ALA A 212 10.37 21.39 -22.38
C ALA A 212 9.61 22.71 -22.60
N GLU A 213 8.28 22.70 -22.46
CA GLU A 213 7.45 23.91 -22.48
C GLU A 213 7.58 24.76 -21.21
N ARG A 214 8.21 24.24 -20.15
CA ARG A 214 8.31 24.84 -18.80
C ARG A 214 9.76 24.86 -18.31
N PRO A 215 10.70 25.42 -19.09
CA PRO A 215 12.11 25.36 -18.76
C PRO A 215 12.39 26.10 -17.44
N GLY A 216 13.13 25.44 -16.54
CA GLY A 216 13.53 26.02 -15.25
C GLY A 216 12.44 26.03 -14.18
N THR A 217 11.22 25.58 -14.49
CA THR A 217 10.14 25.51 -13.49
C THR A 217 10.37 24.34 -12.54
N PRO A 218 10.49 24.55 -11.22
CA PRO A 218 10.80 23.49 -10.27
C PRO A 218 9.61 22.55 -10.05
N ILE A 219 9.88 21.28 -9.77
CA ILE A 219 8.87 20.31 -9.32
C ILE A 219 8.85 20.33 -7.79
N ARG A 220 7.75 20.79 -7.20
CA ARG A 220 7.58 20.86 -5.75
C ARG A 220 7.11 19.54 -5.16
N LEU A 221 6.19 18.87 -5.85
CA LEU A 221 5.66 17.56 -5.46
C LEU A 221 5.69 16.64 -6.69
N PHE A 222 6.27 15.47 -6.51
CA PHE A 222 6.39 14.45 -7.53
C PHE A 222 5.81 13.15 -6.98
N HIS A 223 4.64 12.75 -7.48
CA HIS A 223 4.03 11.48 -7.14
C HIS A 223 4.34 10.45 -8.22
N MET A 224 4.93 9.33 -7.81
CA MET A 224 5.34 8.20 -8.63
C MET A 224 4.47 6.99 -8.32
N ASP A 225 3.67 6.59 -9.30
CA ASP A 225 2.80 5.42 -9.28
C ASP A 225 2.85 4.73 -10.66
N LEU A 226 4.08 4.49 -11.14
CA LEU A 226 4.34 3.88 -12.46
C LEU A 226 4.63 2.38 -12.38
N ASP A 227 4.59 1.79 -11.18
CA ASP A 227 4.70 0.36 -10.85
C ASP A 227 6.05 -0.33 -11.19
N THR A 228 6.57 -0.13 -12.41
CA THR A 228 7.74 -0.83 -12.95
C THR A 228 9.03 -0.04 -12.74
N TYR A 229 10.15 -0.76 -12.62
CA TYR A 229 11.46 -0.13 -12.45
C TYR A 229 11.81 0.79 -13.62
N GLU A 230 11.59 0.33 -14.84
CA GLU A 230 11.94 1.03 -16.08
C GLU A 230 11.14 2.33 -16.21
N SER A 231 9.83 2.28 -16.02
CA SER A 231 8.97 3.48 -16.07
C SER A 231 9.28 4.46 -14.94
N CYS A 232 9.55 3.96 -13.73
CA CYS A 232 9.96 4.81 -12.60
C CYS A 232 11.30 5.50 -12.86
N LEU A 233 12.31 4.76 -13.32
CA LEU A 233 13.62 5.33 -13.61
C LEU A 233 13.53 6.36 -14.74
N HIS A 234 12.74 6.09 -15.79
CA HIS A 234 12.46 7.03 -16.86
C HIS A 234 11.82 8.33 -16.34
N GLY A 235 10.82 8.24 -15.46
CA GLY A 235 10.18 9.39 -14.83
C GLY A 235 11.17 10.25 -14.04
N LEU A 236 11.99 9.64 -13.19
CA LEU A 236 13.01 10.34 -12.40
C LEU A 236 14.08 10.99 -13.29
N GLU A 237 14.59 10.28 -14.29
CA GLU A 237 15.62 10.78 -15.22
C GLU A 237 15.11 11.93 -16.08
N THR A 238 13.85 11.87 -16.52
CA THR A 238 13.22 12.93 -17.32
C THR A 238 13.00 14.20 -16.51
N CYS A 239 12.61 14.05 -15.23
CA CYS A 239 12.36 15.17 -14.32
C CYS A 239 13.61 15.76 -13.66
N LYS A 240 14.80 15.15 -13.80
CA LYS A 240 15.97 15.44 -12.96
C LYS A 240 16.39 16.91 -12.87
N HIS A 241 16.28 17.67 -13.96
CA HIS A 241 16.68 19.08 -14.00
C HIS A 241 15.64 20.04 -13.42
N HIS A 242 14.47 19.52 -13.03
CA HIS A 242 13.42 20.28 -12.37
C HIS A 242 13.34 19.98 -10.87
N PHE A 243 14.09 18.99 -10.36
CA PHE A 243 14.20 18.75 -8.92
C PHE A 243 15.08 19.82 -8.27
N THR A 244 14.64 20.28 -7.10
CA THR A 244 15.31 21.31 -6.29
C THR A 244 15.37 20.87 -4.83
N GLU A 245 16.19 21.53 -4.02
CA GLU A 245 16.15 21.31 -2.58
C GLU A 245 14.76 21.66 -2.03
N GLY A 246 14.19 20.75 -1.24
CA GLY A 246 12.81 20.82 -0.77
C GLY A 246 11.77 20.21 -1.71
N SER A 247 12.15 19.73 -2.90
CA SER A 247 11.26 18.88 -3.71
C SER A 247 10.88 17.63 -2.94
N ILE A 248 9.59 17.33 -2.90
CA ILE A 248 9.02 16.17 -2.21
C ILE A 248 8.69 15.10 -3.25
N LEU A 249 9.25 13.91 -3.09
CA LEU A 249 8.95 12.74 -3.91
C LEU A 249 8.11 11.78 -3.08
N VAL A 250 7.00 11.32 -3.65
CA VAL A 250 6.08 10.35 -3.04
C VAL A 250 5.99 9.15 -3.96
N PHE A 251 6.20 7.97 -3.40
CA PHE A 251 6.24 6.68 -4.10
C PHE A 251 5.07 5.85 -3.57
N ASP A 252 4.13 5.38 -4.41
CA ASP A 252 2.94 4.66 -3.94
C ASP A 252 3.28 3.21 -3.53
N GLU A 253 4.23 2.59 -4.23
CA GLU A 253 4.65 1.20 -4.07
C GLU A 253 6.10 1.04 -3.57
N TYR A 254 6.54 1.95 -2.71
CA TYR A 254 7.95 2.03 -2.32
C TYR A 254 8.53 0.76 -1.70
N LEU A 255 7.72 -0.15 -1.13
CA LEU A 255 8.25 -1.38 -0.53
C LEU A 255 8.37 -2.56 -1.52
N VAL A 256 8.10 -2.33 -2.80
CA VAL A 256 8.39 -3.27 -3.90
C VAL A 256 9.84 -3.07 -4.35
N THR A 257 10.68 -4.08 -4.12
CA THR A 257 12.14 -3.94 -4.12
C THR A 257 12.79 -4.11 -5.47
N ASN A 258 12.04 -4.61 -6.44
CA ASN A 258 12.42 -4.62 -7.83
C ASN A 258 11.71 -3.54 -8.66
N GLY A 259 11.00 -2.59 -8.02
CA GLY A 259 10.27 -1.51 -8.68
C GLY A 259 10.75 -0.13 -8.23
N GLU A 260 9.85 0.67 -7.67
CA GLU A 260 10.07 2.06 -7.25
C GLU A 260 11.29 2.27 -6.35
N MET A 261 11.47 1.44 -5.32
CA MET A 261 12.63 1.55 -4.42
C MET A 261 13.95 1.42 -5.18
N ARG A 262 13.98 0.48 -6.14
CA ARG A 262 15.17 0.21 -6.92
C ARG A 262 15.47 1.34 -7.88
N ALA A 263 14.44 1.86 -8.56
CA ALA A 263 14.57 3.01 -9.45
C ALA A 263 15.09 4.24 -8.68
N PHE A 264 14.53 4.52 -7.50
CA PHE A 264 15.01 5.59 -6.65
C PHE A 264 16.45 5.36 -6.18
N PHE A 265 16.79 4.16 -5.71
CA PHE A 265 18.15 3.81 -5.27
C PHE A 265 19.19 4.05 -6.36
N ASP A 266 18.94 3.57 -7.57
CA ASP A 266 19.87 3.73 -8.69
C ASP A 266 19.99 5.21 -9.08
N PHE A 267 18.88 5.94 -9.12
CA PHE A 267 18.85 7.37 -9.44
C PHE A 267 19.61 8.22 -8.39
N GLN A 268 19.31 8.04 -7.10
CA GLN A 268 19.98 8.81 -6.04
C GLN A 268 21.47 8.49 -5.97
N ASN A 269 21.86 7.22 -6.19
CA ASN A 269 23.26 6.81 -6.16
C ASN A 269 24.04 7.41 -7.33
N LYS A 270 23.45 7.36 -8.53
CA LYS A 270 24.05 7.90 -9.76
C LYS A 270 24.38 9.39 -9.63
N TYR A 271 23.48 10.17 -9.03
CA TYR A 271 23.64 11.61 -8.94
C TYR A 271 24.22 12.10 -7.61
N GLY A 272 24.34 11.22 -6.61
CA GLY A 272 24.77 11.59 -5.26
C GLY A 272 23.78 12.52 -4.58
N LEU A 273 22.47 12.24 -4.72
CA LEU A 273 21.43 13.03 -4.08
C LEU A 273 21.49 12.87 -2.56
N GLU A 274 21.33 13.97 -1.85
CA GLU A 274 21.05 13.96 -0.41
C GLU A 274 19.55 14.09 -0.21
N TRP A 275 18.99 13.28 0.69
CA TRP A 275 17.56 13.20 0.90
C TRP A 275 17.26 12.66 2.31
N LYS A 276 16.00 12.81 2.74
CA LYS A 276 15.49 12.24 3.99
C LYS A 276 14.07 11.72 3.85
N TYR A 277 13.74 10.62 4.53
CA TYR A 277 12.36 10.16 4.66
C TYR A 277 11.51 11.15 5.48
N ARG A 278 10.29 11.40 5.01
CA ARG A 278 9.34 12.30 5.67
C ARG A 278 8.17 11.56 6.29
N ALA A 279 7.49 10.72 5.51
CA ALA A 279 6.35 9.95 5.98
C ALA A 279 6.26 8.58 5.30
N TRP A 280 5.59 7.64 5.97
CA TRP A 280 5.06 6.44 5.32
C TRP A 280 3.65 6.15 5.85
N GLY A 281 2.81 5.58 4.99
CA GLY A 281 1.39 5.42 5.28
C GLY A 281 0.67 4.52 4.30
N LEU A 282 -0.61 4.81 4.07
CA LEU A 282 -1.48 4.10 3.13
C LEU A 282 -1.19 4.54 1.68
N GLU A 283 -1.29 3.61 0.73
CA GLU A 283 -1.25 3.89 -0.71
C GLU A 283 -2.47 4.73 -1.14
N ILE A 284 -2.37 5.48 -2.25
CA ILE A 284 -3.46 6.34 -2.71
C ILE A 284 -4.61 5.54 -3.33
N GLY A 285 -4.33 4.33 -3.83
CA GLY A 285 -5.32 3.45 -4.46
C GLY A 285 -6.57 3.17 -3.62
N GLU A 286 -6.43 3.03 -2.30
CA GLU A 286 -7.54 2.79 -1.36
C GLU A 286 -8.59 3.93 -1.38
N MET A 287 -8.17 5.16 -1.73
CA MET A 287 -9.06 6.33 -1.79
C MET A 287 -10.10 6.24 -2.90
N ASN A 288 -9.86 5.45 -3.94
CA ASN A 288 -10.86 5.24 -4.99
C ASN A 288 -12.18 4.68 -4.42
N ALA A 289 -12.10 3.82 -3.40
CA ALA A 289 -13.27 3.31 -2.69
C ALA A 289 -13.95 4.40 -1.85
N GLU A 290 -13.18 5.30 -1.22
CA GLU A 290 -13.72 6.44 -0.47
C GLU A 290 -14.53 7.39 -1.35
N MET A 291 -14.14 7.53 -2.62
CA MET A 291 -14.83 8.40 -3.57
C MET A 291 -16.11 7.80 -4.15
N VAL A 292 -16.45 6.56 -3.79
CA VAL A 292 -17.73 5.95 -4.17
C VAL A 292 -18.87 6.73 -3.52
N THR A 293 -19.76 7.25 -4.36
CA THR A 293 -20.85 8.17 -4.00
C THR A 293 -21.91 7.52 -3.10
N SER A 294 -22.19 6.23 -3.30
CA SER A 294 -23.17 5.48 -2.51
C SER A 294 -22.54 4.88 -1.25
N PRO A 295 -23.03 5.21 -0.04
CA PRO A 295 -22.49 4.66 1.21
C PRO A 295 -22.59 3.13 1.28
N ALA A 296 -23.70 2.55 0.79
CA ALA A 296 -23.89 1.11 0.78
C ALA A 296 -22.88 0.41 -0.14
N LYS A 297 -22.64 0.97 -1.34
CA LYS A 297 -21.62 0.43 -2.25
C LYS A 297 -20.21 0.57 -1.67
N ARG A 298 -19.91 1.70 -1.00
CA ARG A 298 -18.62 1.90 -0.34
C ARG A 298 -18.30 0.81 0.68
N VAL A 299 -19.27 0.45 1.53
CA VAL A 299 -19.12 -0.69 2.45
C VAL A 299 -18.84 -1.99 1.69
N MET A 300 -19.51 -2.23 0.56
CA MET A 300 -19.23 -3.41 -0.27
C MET A 300 -17.82 -3.42 -0.86
N TYR A 301 -17.29 -2.27 -1.29
CA TYR A 301 -15.90 -2.17 -1.76
C TYR A 301 -14.91 -2.46 -0.64
N TYR A 302 -15.13 -1.93 0.57
CA TYR A 302 -14.27 -2.26 1.71
C TYR A 302 -14.35 -3.73 2.10
N LEU A 303 -15.55 -4.31 2.13
CA LEU A 303 -15.72 -5.74 2.38
C LEU A 303 -15.02 -6.57 1.30
N ALA A 304 -15.12 -6.17 0.02
CA ALA A 304 -14.42 -6.83 -1.07
C ALA A 304 -12.90 -6.70 -0.95
N ALA A 305 -12.37 -5.53 -0.59
CA ALA A 305 -10.95 -5.31 -0.36
C ALA A 305 -10.43 -6.15 0.81
N VAL A 306 -11.14 -6.17 1.94
CA VAL A 306 -10.83 -7.02 3.11
C VAL A 306 -10.92 -8.49 2.73
N THR A 307 -11.95 -8.88 1.97
CA THR A 307 -12.14 -10.26 1.53
C THR A 307 -11.04 -10.69 0.57
N MET A 308 -10.64 -9.85 -0.39
CA MET A 308 -9.46 -10.09 -1.23
C MET A 308 -8.19 -10.12 -0.39
N HIS A 309 -8.06 -9.30 0.65
CA HIS A 309 -6.90 -9.36 1.53
C HIS A 309 -6.81 -10.69 2.30
N LEU A 310 -7.96 -11.21 2.77
CA LEU A 310 -8.07 -12.46 3.52
C LEU A 310 -8.01 -13.70 2.63
N LEU A 311 -8.69 -13.70 1.48
CA LEU A 311 -8.86 -14.85 0.58
C LEU A 311 -7.76 -15.00 -0.48
N ASP A 312 -7.02 -13.94 -0.83
CA ASP A 312 -5.93 -13.99 -1.82
C ASP A 312 -4.70 -14.78 -1.30
N GLY A 313 -4.87 -15.61 -0.27
CA GLY A 313 -3.87 -16.52 0.27
C GLY A 313 -2.65 -15.84 0.91
N ARG A 314 -2.67 -14.52 1.02
CA ARG A 314 -1.54 -13.68 1.44
C ARG A 314 -1.15 -13.84 2.91
N TYR A 315 -2.02 -14.36 3.76
CA TYR A 315 -1.70 -14.65 5.18
C TYR A 315 -1.96 -16.09 5.59
N LEU A 316 -3.12 -16.65 5.26
CA LEU A 316 -3.51 -18.00 5.72
C LEU A 316 -2.67 -19.12 5.10
N TRP A 317 -2.26 -19.00 3.83
CA TRP A 317 -1.44 -20.01 3.17
C TRP A 317 0.06 -19.74 3.29
N LYS A 318 0.47 -18.48 3.50
CA LYS A 318 1.89 -18.13 3.63
C LYS A 318 2.55 -18.81 4.83
N ILE A 319 1.83 -19.13 5.90
CA ILE A 319 2.35 -19.91 7.04
C ILE A 319 2.94 -21.27 6.61
N PHE A 320 2.54 -21.83 5.47
CA PHE A 320 3.10 -23.08 4.95
C PHE A 320 4.33 -22.90 4.05
N THR A 321 4.74 -21.66 3.79
CA THR A 321 5.88 -21.36 2.92
C THR A 321 7.18 -21.25 3.71
N LYS A 322 8.30 -21.61 3.08
CA LYS A 322 9.64 -21.44 3.68
C LYS A 322 9.95 -19.97 3.96
N ARG A 323 9.49 -19.05 3.10
CA ARG A 323 9.75 -17.60 3.23
C ARG A 323 9.12 -17.02 4.49
N PHE A 324 7.89 -17.43 4.79
CA PHE A 324 7.23 -17.05 6.04
C PHE A 324 8.09 -17.40 7.25
N TRP A 325 8.46 -18.67 7.41
CA TRP A 325 9.25 -19.08 8.58
C TRP A 325 10.63 -18.43 8.62
N ARG A 326 11.31 -18.24 7.47
CA ARG A 326 12.60 -17.54 7.43
C ARG A 326 12.49 -16.10 7.92
N PHE A 327 11.44 -15.38 7.53
CA PHE A 327 11.17 -14.04 8.03
C PHE A 327 10.84 -14.09 9.53
N TRP A 328 9.81 -14.82 9.96
CA TRP A 328 9.35 -14.80 11.36
C TRP A 328 10.38 -15.33 12.37
N LEU A 329 11.29 -16.22 11.94
CA LEU A 329 12.37 -16.72 12.78
C LEU A 329 13.64 -15.83 12.74
N GLY A 330 13.91 -15.14 11.62
CA GLY A 330 15.15 -14.38 11.43
C GLY A 330 15.03 -12.88 11.68
N ALA A 331 13.89 -12.29 11.32
CA ALA A 331 13.63 -10.85 11.29
C ALA A 331 13.77 -10.20 12.69
N PRO A 332 14.29 -8.98 12.80
CA PRO A 332 14.29 -8.21 14.04
C PRO A 332 12.86 -8.04 14.61
N ILE A 333 12.75 -7.79 15.93
CA ILE A 333 11.43 -7.59 16.55
C ILE A 333 10.72 -6.36 15.97
N GLY A 334 11.47 -5.32 15.60
CA GLY A 334 10.93 -4.14 14.94
C GLY A 334 10.29 -4.45 13.59
N ASP A 335 10.86 -5.38 12.82
CA ASP A 335 10.38 -5.82 11.51
C ASP A 335 9.09 -6.61 11.62
N ILE A 336 9.02 -7.47 12.64
CA ILE A 336 7.79 -8.20 12.98
C ILE A 336 6.69 -7.25 13.44
N ALA A 337 7.02 -6.30 14.33
CA ALA A 337 6.06 -5.30 14.80
C ALA A 337 5.57 -4.41 13.66
N PHE A 338 6.47 -4.03 12.75
CA PHE A 338 6.14 -3.32 11.53
C PHE A 338 5.17 -4.12 10.67
N MET A 339 5.41 -5.43 10.46
CA MET A 339 4.48 -6.29 9.72
C MET A 339 3.09 -6.37 10.33
N ILE A 340 3.02 -6.59 11.64
CA ILE A 340 1.74 -6.70 12.33
C ILE A 340 1.00 -5.35 12.30
N GLY A 341 1.74 -4.24 12.38
CA GLY A 341 1.19 -2.89 12.34
C GLY A 341 0.85 -2.37 10.94
N ALA A 342 1.46 -2.92 9.89
CA ALA A 342 1.25 -2.58 8.49
C ALA A 342 0.18 -3.48 7.87
N ALA A 343 -1.05 -3.43 8.38
CA ALA A 343 -2.19 -4.00 7.68
C ALA A 343 -2.33 -3.30 6.31
N GLY A 344 -2.49 -4.06 5.22
CA GLY A 344 -2.42 -3.56 3.83
C GLY A 344 -1.08 -3.87 3.16
N LEU A 345 -1.10 -4.32 1.91
CA LEU A 345 0.06 -4.92 1.23
C LEU A 345 1.03 -3.92 0.61
N ARG A 346 0.57 -2.69 0.50
CA ARG A 346 1.15 -1.66 -0.35
C ARG A 346 1.21 -0.39 0.49
N LYS A 347 2.37 0.27 0.45
CA LYS A 347 2.73 1.31 1.40
C LYS A 347 3.46 2.41 0.66
N SER A 348 2.81 3.57 0.65
CA SER A 348 3.40 4.77 0.12
C SER A 348 4.43 5.35 1.08
N VAL A 349 5.46 5.97 0.51
CA VAL A 349 6.54 6.64 1.22
C VAL A 349 6.80 7.99 0.59
N SER A 350 6.95 9.02 1.41
CA SER A 350 7.44 10.33 0.99
C SER A 350 8.86 10.59 1.48
N LEU A 351 9.63 11.28 0.64
CA LEU A 351 10.97 11.77 0.94
C LEU A 351 11.16 13.19 0.40
N GLU A 352 12.11 13.91 0.97
CA GLU A 352 12.47 15.26 0.58
C GLU A 352 13.93 15.30 0.16
N ILE A 353 14.18 15.90 -1.00
CA ILE A 353 15.54 16.17 -1.49
C ILE A 353 16.12 17.30 -0.64
N THR A 354 17.27 17.05 -0.03
CA THR A 354 18.00 18.02 0.81
C THR A 354 19.31 18.48 0.18
N GLY A 355 19.75 17.85 -0.90
CA GLY A 355 20.91 18.26 -1.65
C GLY A 355 20.94 17.59 -3.04
N LEU A 356 21.34 18.36 -4.06
CA LEU A 356 21.26 17.92 -5.46
C LEU A 356 22.50 17.15 -5.96
N GLY A 357 23.57 17.07 -5.15
CA GLY A 357 24.79 16.38 -5.54
C GLY A 357 25.35 16.88 -6.87
N THR A 358 25.48 15.99 -7.85
CA THR A 358 25.95 16.33 -9.19
C THR A 358 24.93 17.09 -10.05
N LEU A 359 23.63 17.09 -9.69
CA LEU A 359 22.58 17.84 -10.38
C LEU A 359 22.56 19.33 -10.04
N ALA A 360 23.34 19.77 -9.04
CA ALA A 360 23.48 21.18 -8.70
C ALA A 360 24.27 22.00 -9.74
N ARG A 361 24.86 21.34 -10.75
CA ARG A 361 25.86 21.90 -11.67
C ARG A 361 25.33 22.22 -13.05
#